data_AF-A0A0D6AXX8-F1
#
_entry.id   AF-A0A0D6AXX8-F1
#
_cell.length_a   1.000
_cell.length_b   1.000
_cell.length_c   1.000
_cell.angle_alpha   90.00
_cell.angle_beta   90.00
_cell.angle_gamma   90.00
#
_symmetry.space_group_name_H-M   'P 1'
#
loop_
_entity.id
_entity.type
_entity.pdbx_description
1 polymer ?
#
loop_
_entity_poly.entity_id
_entity_poly.type
_entity_poly.pdbx_seq_one_letter_code
_entity_poly.pdbx_strand_id
1 'polypeptide(L)'
;MFRYVLAAVAGLMTAPGLKSQEVAQQTVSDEMPPQCAVVDSSRIVSVVICEGSRDEAAFAEAGRAACGARRPCGAWFWPSREAAPETAPANHDGLTQAQVVSSYGVWVAERGLFVRIERAE
;
A
#
# COMPACT_ATOMS: atom_id res chain seq x y z
N MET A 1 40.40 38.17 -44.88
CA MET A 1 38.95 38.17 -45.11
C MET A 1 38.70 37.44 -46.42
N PHE A 2 38.44 36.13 -46.39
CA PHE A 2 38.11 35.36 -47.59
C PHE A 2 36.90 34.49 -47.27
N ARG A 3 35.77 34.86 -47.89
CA ARG A 3 34.51 34.12 -47.87
C ARG A 3 34.57 33.11 -49.01
N TYR A 4 34.60 31.82 -48.68
CA TYR A 4 34.32 30.76 -49.65
C TYR A 4 32.85 30.36 -49.60
N VAL A 5 32.41 29.85 -50.74
CA VAL A 5 31.05 29.79 -51.27
C VAL A 5 30.55 28.33 -51.28
N LEU A 6 29.22 28.15 -51.15
CA LEU A 6 28.37 27.02 -51.55
C LEU A 6 28.60 25.62 -50.95
N ALA A 7 27.56 25.09 -50.30
CA ALA A 7 26.85 23.90 -50.81
C ALA A 7 25.52 23.73 -50.05
N ALA A 8 24.41 23.79 -50.80
CA ALA A 8 23.12 23.30 -50.35
C ALA A 8 23.15 21.76 -50.36
N VAL A 9 22.64 21.12 -49.30
CA VAL A 9 22.22 19.73 -49.35
C VAL A 9 20.82 19.66 -48.75
N ALA A 10 19.84 19.58 -49.63
CA ALA A 10 18.50 19.11 -49.29
C ALA A 10 18.61 17.65 -48.85
N GLY A 11 18.19 17.38 -47.62
CA GLY A 11 18.16 16.05 -47.04
C GLY A 11 16.95 15.92 -46.13
N LEU A 12 15.82 15.52 -46.72
CA LEU A 12 14.67 14.98 -46.01
C LEU A 12 15.11 13.75 -45.22
N MET A 13 15.10 13.84 -43.89
CA MET A 13 15.10 12.69 -43.01
C MET A 13 13.94 12.85 -42.03
N THR A 14 12.84 12.21 -42.39
CA THR A 14 11.76 11.79 -41.50
C THR A 14 12.34 11.11 -40.26
N ALA A 15 12.23 11.76 -39.10
CA ALA A 15 12.38 11.09 -37.82
C ALA A 15 11.00 10.52 -37.42
N PRO A 16 10.79 9.19 -37.46
CA PRO A 16 9.60 8.60 -36.85
C PRO A 16 9.65 8.83 -35.35
N GLY A 17 8.48 9.15 -34.81
CA GLY A 17 8.30 9.70 -33.47
C GLY A 17 9.04 8.94 -32.38
N LEU A 18 9.61 9.73 -31.48
CA LEU A 18 9.83 9.36 -30.09
C LEU A 18 8.51 8.78 -29.57
N LYS A 19 8.41 7.45 -29.54
CA LYS A 19 7.41 6.75 -28.75
C LYS A 19 7.68 7.14 -27.30
N SER A 20 6.88 8.08 -26.79
CA SER A 20 6.69 8.23 -25.36
C SER A 20 6.46 6.83 -24.80
N GLN A 21 7.40 6.35 -24.01
CA GLN A 21 7.18 5.21 -23.16
C GLN A 21 6.12 5.67 -22.16
N GLU A 22 4.88 5.30 -22.45
CA GLU A 22 3.80 5.28 -21.47
C GLU A 22 4.26 4.29 -20.41
N VAL A 23 4.93 4.84 -19.39
CA VAL A 23 5.12 4.17 -18.11
C VAL A 23 3.71 3.83 -17.69
N ALA A 24 3.35 2.55 -17.83
CA ALA A 24 2.20 1.99 -17.16
C ALA A 24 2.45 2.25 -15.67
N GLN A 25 1.96 3.39 -15.21
CA GLN A 25 1.79 3.69 -13.81
C GLN A 25 0.91 2.53 -13.34
N GLN A 26 1.54 1.55 -12.70
CA GLN A 26 0.85 0.70 -11.75
C GLN A 26 0.27 1.69 -10.75
N THR A 27 -0.97 2.11 -10.99
CA THR A 27 -1.83 2.68 -9.99
C THR A 27 -1.97 1.59 -8.96
N VAL A 28 -1.02 1.57 -8.01
CA VAL A 28 -1.23 0.98 -6.70
C VAL A 28 -2.42 1.77 -6.19
N SER A 29 -3.62 1.24 -6.41
CA SER A 29 -4.81 1.89 -5.92
C SER A 29 -4.64 1.94 -4.41
N ASP A 30 -4.60 3.15 -3.84
CA ASP A 30 -4.75 3.37 -2.39
C ASP A 30 -6.17 3.05 -1.91
N GLU A 31 -6.97 2.41 -2.77
CA GLU A 31 -8.32 1.98 -2.49
C GLU A 31 -8.29 0.73 -1.61
N MET A 32 -9.16 0.73 -0.60
CA MET A 32 -9.31 -0.41 0.29
C MET A 32 -9.86 -1.61 -0.51
N PRO A 33 -9.23 -2.80 -0.44
CA PRO A 33 -9.78 -4.01 -1.05
C PRO A 33 -11.23 -4.24 -0.56
N PRO A 34 -12.15 -4.71 -1.43
CA PRO A 34 -13.58 -4.73 -1.14
C PRO A 34 -13.96 -5.65 0.03
N GLN A 35 -13.14 -6.66 0.32
CA GLN A 35 -13.32 -7.55 1.46
C GLN A 35 -12.80 -6.96 2.79
N CYS A 36 -12.15 -5.81 2.75
CA CYS A 36 -11.53 -5.17 3.89
C CYS A 36 -12.21 -3.82 4.21
N ALA A 37 -12.29 -3.48 5.49
CA ALA A 37 -12.80 -2.18 5.93
C ALA A 37 -12.09 -1.71 7.20
N VAL A 38 -11.73 -0.43 7.26
CA VAL A 38 -11.30 0.20 8.52
C VAL A 38 -12.52 0.37 9.41
N VAL A 39 -12.45 -0.18 10.62
CA VAL A 39 -13.50 -0.04 11.64
C VAL A 39 -13.27 1.20 12.47
N ASP A 40 -12.04 1.38 12.94
CA ASP A 40 -11.63 2.52 13.75
C ASP A 40 -10.13 2.78 13.59
N SER A 41 -9.70 3.99 13.92
CA SER A 41 -8.29 4.36 13.86
C SER A 41 -7.90 5.36 14.94
N SER A 42 -6.77 5.08 15.57
CA SER A 42 -6.05 6.03 16.41
C SER A 42 -4.91 6.66 15.60
N ARG A 43 -4.08 7.49 16.26
CA ARG A 43 -2.87 8.03 15.61
C ARG A 43 -1.93 6.91 15.16
N ILE A 44 -1.83 5.80 15.89
CA ILE A 44 -0.82 4.74 15.67
C ILE A 44 -1.44 3.45 15.14
N VAL A 45 -2.67 3.12 15.54
CA VAL A 45 -3.30 1.82 15.21
C VAL A 45 -4.48 2.03 14.29
N SER A 46 -4.58 1.23 13.24
CA SER A 46 -5.82 1.06 12.46
C SER A 46 -6.39 -0.32 12.69
N VAL A 47 -7.66 -0.38 13.04
CA VAL A 47 -8.42 -1.63 13.16
C VAL A 47 -9.07 -1.91 11.82
N VAL A 48 -8.64 -2.98 11.17
CA VAL A 48 -9.15 -3.40 9.86
C VAL A 48 -9.77 -4.78 9.98
N ILE A 49 -10.95 -4.94 9.41
CA ILE A 49 -11.59 -6.25 9.27
C ILE A 49 -11.49 -6.65 7.83
N CYS A 50 -10.99 -7.85 7.57
CA CYS A 50 -10.94 -8.43 6.24
C CYS A 50 -11.67 -9.78 6.27
N GLU A 51 -12.81 -9.87 5.60
CA GLU A 51 -13.56 -11.12 5.50
C GLU A 51 -12.96 -12.00 4.39
N GLY A 52 -12.73 -13.29 4.69
CA GLY A 52 -12.38 -14.30 3.69
C GLY A 52 -10.96 -14.27 3.11
N SER A 53 -10.27 -13.12 3.00
CA SER A 53 -8.91 -13.10 2.45
C SER A 53 -7.85 -13.40 3.51
N ARG A 54 -6.98 -14.38 3.23
CA ARG A 54 -5.73 -14.65 3.99
C ARG A 54 -4.46 -14.33 3.20
N ASP A 55 -4.63 -13.75 2.02
CA ASP A 55 -3.54 -13.39 1.13
C ASP A 55 -2.76 -12.19 1.69
N GLU A 56 -1.45 -12.33 1.70
CA GLU A 56 -0.53 -11.31 2.19
C GLU A 56 -0.50 -10.08 1.29
N ALA A 57 -0.63 -10.26 -0.03
CA ALA A 57 -0.70 -9.14 -0.96
C ALA A 57 -1.92 -8.26 -0.68
N ALA A 58 -3.08 -8.87 -0.45
CA ALA A 58 -4.31 -8.17 -0.07
C ALA A 58 -4.17 -7.42 1.27
N PHE A 59 -3.50 -8.01 2.27
CA PHE A 59 -3.23 -7.31 3.54
C PHE A 59 -2.25 -6.16 3.37
N ALA A 60 -1.24 -6.29 2.51
CA ALA A 60 -0.33 -5.21 2.21
C ALA A 60 -1.06 -4.04 1.51
N GLU A 61 -1.95 -4.33 0.56
CA GLU A 61 -2.81 -3.33 -0.09
C GLU A 61 -3.74 -2.65 0.91
N ALA A 62 -4.49 -3.43 1.69
CA ALA A 62 -5.38 -2.91 2.72
C ALA A 62 -4.61 -2.09 3.77
N GLY A 63 -3.39 -2.50 4.12
CA GLY A 63 -2.52 -1.80 5.05
C GLY A 63 -2.03 -0.45 4.51
N ARG A 64 -1.67 -0.40 3.23
CA ARG A 64 -1.35 0.86 2.53
C ARG A 64 -2.57 1.79 2.52
N ALA A 65 -3.74 1.29 2.17
CA ALA A 65 -4.98 2.07 2.15
C ALA A 65 -5.37 2.57 3.57
N ALA A 66 -5.30 1.71 4.60
CA ALA A 66 -5.66 2.06 5.97
C ALA A 66 -4.71 3.08 6.62
N CYS A 67 -3.41 2.96 6.34
CA CYS A 67 -2.41 3.86 6.91
C CYS A 67 -2.19 5.12 6.06
N GLY A 68 -2.35 5.04 4.74
CA GLY A 68 -1.95 6.10 3.81
C GLY A 68 -0.54 6.61 4.09
N ALA A 69 -0.41 7.93 4.17
CA ALA A 69 0.84 8.60 4.51
C ALA A 69 1.16 8.66 6.04
N ARG A 70 0.27 8.16 6.91
CA ARG A 70 0.41 8.31 8.37
C ARG A 70 1.54 7.47 8.91
N ARG A 71 2.43 8.09 9.70
CA ARG A 71 3.54 7.44 10.40
C ARG A 71 3.68 8.04 11.82
N PRO A 72 3.83 7.24 12.88
CA PRO A 72 3.77 5.78 12.86
C PRO A 72 2.37 5.25 12.54
N CYS A 73 2.27 4.07 11.91
CA CYS A 73 1.01 3.39 11.66
C CYS A 73 1.17 1.88 11.54
N GLY A 74 0.46 1.15 12.40
CA GLY A 74 0.22 -0.27 12.26
C GLY A 74 -1.25 -0.55 11.95
N ALA A 75 -1.54 -1.11 10.78
CA ALA A 75 -2.88 -1.59 10.45
C ALA A 75 -2.99 -3.06 10.83
N TRP A 76 -3.86 -3.38 11.77
CA TRP A 76 -4.09 -4.73 12.27
C TRP A 76 -5.33 -5.32 11.61
N PHE A 77 -5.25 -6.58 11.21
CA PHE A 77 -6.28 -7.23 10.42
C PHE A 77 -6.94 -8.36 11.20
N TRP A 78 -8.26 -8.31 11.34
CA TRP A 78 -9.05 -9.36 11.98
C TRP A 78 -10.02 -10.04 11.01
N PRO A 79 -10.39 -11.30 11.28
CA PRO A 79 -11.38 -12.03 10.49
C PRO A 79 -12.81 -11.49 10.64
N SER A 80 -13.12 -10.82 11.74
CA SER A 80 -14.47 -10.35 12.08
C SER A 80 -14.45 -9.24 13.15
N ARG A 81 -15.59 -8.57 13.35
CA ARG A 81 -15.77 -7.53 14.38
C ARG A 81 -15.60 -8.07 15.79
N GLU A 82 -16.02 -9.31 16.01
CA GLU A 82 -16.00 -9.97 17.32
C GLU A 82 -14.58 -10.30 17.80
N ALA A 83 -13.66 -10.53 16.86
CA ALA A 83 -12.25 -10.80 17.16
C ALA A 83 -11.43 -9.51 17.35
N ALA A 84 -11.91 -8.40 16.77
CA ALA A 84 -11.24 -7.11 16.79
C ALA A 84 -11.57 -6.31 18.06
N PRO A 85 -10.69 -5.39 18.49
CA PRO A 85 -11.11 -4.33 19.41
C PRO A 85 -12.17 -3.44 18.75
N GLU A 86 -13.17 -3.01 19.53
CA GLU A 86 -14.19 -2.06 19.03
C GLU A 86 -13.60 -0.69 18.72
N THR A 87 -12.59 -0.27 19.50
CA THR A 87 -11.88 1.00 19.35
C THR A 87 -10.39 0.79 19.22
N ALA A 88 -9.75 1.52 18.32
CA ALA A 88 -8.31 1.51 18.13
C ALA A 88 -7.61 2.05 19.38
N PRO A 89 -6.73 1.27 20.03
CA PRO A 89 -5.95 1.76 21.16
C PRO A 89 -4.96 2.85 20.73
N ALA A 90 -4.49 3.64 21.68
CA ALA A 90 -3.52 4.70 21.42
C ALA A 90 -2.18 4.17 20.85
N ASN A 91 -1.82 2.93 21.18
CA ASN A 91 -0.62 2.23 20.74
C ASN A 91 -0.85 0.70 20.73
N HIS A 92 0.15 -0.06 20.28
CA HIS A 92 0.06 -1.52 20.17
C HIS A 92 -0.07 -2.24 21.54
N ASP A 93 0.43 -1.64 22.62
CA ASP A 93 0.35 -2.22 23.98
C ASP A 93 -1.08 -2.24 24.53
N GLY A 94 -2.00 -1.46 23.92
CA GLY A 94 -3.42 -1.50 24.25
C GLY A 94 -4.17 -2.69 23.66
N LEU A 95 -3.54 -3.50 22.80
CA LEU A 95 -4.13 -4.73 22.30
C LEU A 95 -3.94 -5.86 23.33
N THR A 96 -5.03 -6.55 23.66
CA THR A 96 -4.93 -7.76 24.50
C THR A 96 -4.25 -8.89 23.74
N GLN A 97 -3.66 -9.84 24.46
CA GLN A 97 -3.09 -11.03 23.83
C GLN A 97 -4.11 -11.78 22.98
N ALA A 98 -5.36 -11.90 23.44
CA ALA A 98 -6.45 -12.53 22.70
C ALA A 98 -6.74 -11.84 21.36
N GLN A 99 -6.71 -10.51 21.32
CA GLN A 99 -6.87 -9.73 20.08
C GLN A 99 -5.67 -9.92 19.15
N VAL A 100 -4.45 -9.91 19.69
CA VAL A 100 -3.24 -10.13 18.89
C VAL A 100 -3.27 -11.51 18.22
N VAL A 101 -3.51 -12.60 18.97
CA VAL A 101 -3.48 -13.97 18.43
C VAL A 101 -4.67 -14.33 17.55
N SER A 102 -5.79 -13.60 17.67
CA SER A 102 -6.95 -13.77 16.80
C SER A 102 -6.87 -12.94 15.51
N SER A 103 -5.92 -12.00 15.43
CA SER A 103 -5.63 -11.26 14.20
C SER A 103 -4.95 -12.14 13.15
N TYR A 104 -5.05 -11.75 11.88
CA TYR A 104 -4.23 -12.32 10.82
C TYR A 104 -2.79 -11.79 10.84
N GLY A 105 -2.60 -10.57 11.32
CA GLY A 105 -1.32 -9.87 11.25
C GLY A 105 -1.43 -8.37 11.39
N VAL A 106 -0.28 -7.73 11.25
CA VAL A 106 -0.14 -6.26 11.24
C VAL A 106 0.70 -5.82 10.05
N TRP A 107 0.19 -4.82 9.32
CA TRP A 107 0.98 -4.06 8.36
C TRP A 107 1.73 -2.95 9.09
N VAL A 108 3.06 -2.93 8.98
CA VAL A 108 3.94 -1.93 9.61
C VAL A 108 4.35 -0.92 8.55
N ALA A 109 3.65 0.22 8.53
CA ALA A 109 3.72 1.15 7.40
C ALA A 109 5.09 1.84 7.27
N GLU A 110 5.83 1.98 8.36
CA GLU A 110 7.21 2.48 8.44
C GLU A 110 8.19 1.56 7.72
N ARG A 111 7.89 0.26 7.70
CA ARG A 111 8.74 -0.77 7.09
C ARG A 111 8.21 -1.24 5.75
N GLY A 112 6.97 -0.93 5.41
CA GLY A 112 6.33 -1.36 4.17
C GLY A 112 6.18 -2.88 4.08
N LEU A 113 5.90 -3.55 5.21
CA LEU A 113 5.77 -5.01 5.26
C LEU A 113 4.59 -5.44 6.14
N PHE A 114 4.03 -6.59 5.79
CA PHE A 114 3.05 -7.31 6.60
C PHE A 114 3.78 -8.32 7.49
N VAL A 115 3.45 -8.32 8.79
CA VAL A 115 3.87 -9.33 9.74
C VAL A 115 2.67 -10.20 10.05
N ARG A 116 2.76 -11.47 9.65
CA ARG A 116 1.76 -12.47 9.99
C ARG A 116 1.86 -12.84 11.46
N ILE A 117 0.72 -12.98 12.12
CA ILE A 117 0.65 -13.62 13.43
C ILE A 117 0.34 -15.10 13.21
N GLU A 118 1.30 -15.96 13.53
CA GLU A 118 1.10 -17.39 13.56
C GLU A 118 0.47 -17.77 14.91
N ARG A 119 -0.53 -18.65 14.90
CA ARG A 119 -0.96 -19.28 16.15
C ARG A 119 0.08 -20.34 16.50
N ALA A 120 0.56 -20.33 17.73
CA ALA A 120 1.24 -21.49 18.27
C ALA A 120 0.20 -22.62 18.36
N GLU A 121 0.42 -23.71 17.62
CA GLU A 121 -0.34 -24.96 17.72
C GLU A 121 -0.03 -25.70 19.03
#